data_AF-A0A849T696-F1
#
_entry.id   AF-A0A849T696-F1
#
_cell.length_a   1.000
_cell.length_b   1.000
_cell.length_c   1.000
_cell.angle_alpha   90.00
_cell.angle_beta   90.00
_cell.angle_gamma   90.00
#
_symmetry.space_group_name_H-M   'P 1'
#
loop_
_entity.id
_entity.type
_entity.pdbx_description
1 polymer ?
#
loop_
_entity_poly.entity_id
_entity_poly.type
_entity_poly.pdbx_seq_one_letter_code
_entity_poly.pdbx_strand_id
1 'polypeptide(L)' 'MNFVVRSSSPRTIEDTSGLHQNMDHKLRKLPEMGRVCLHIPAKQGVAARSAVLELRFTEVMLLSRPRELRLRDQIRE' A
#
# COMPACT_ATOMS: atom_id res chain seq x y z
N MET A 1 15.74 15.70 1.23
CA MET A 1 14.31 16.02 1.05
C MET A 1 13.53 14.78 1.44
N ASN A 2 12.57 14.89 2.36
CA ASN A 2 11.79 13.74 2.86
C ASN A 2 10.36 13.82 2.29
N PHE A 3 9.77 12.69 1.92
CA PHE A 3 8.40 12.63 1.39
C PHE A 3 7.63 11.43 1.95
N VAL A 4 6.30 11.55 1.98
CA VAL A 4 5.38 10.47 2.35
C VAL A 4 4.33 10.36 1.24
N VAL A 5 4.17 9.17 0.69
CA VAL A 5 3.22 8.91 -0.41
C VAL A 5 2.40 7.68 -0.08
N ARG A 6 1.08 7.80 -0.20
CA ARG A 6 0.18 6.65 -0.16
C ARG A 6 0.34 5.85 -1.45
N SER A 7 0.66 4.56 -1.35
CA SER A 7 0.54 3.67 -2.50
C SER A 7 -0.94 3.44 -2.81
N SER A 8 -1.39 3.90 -3.99
CA SER A 8 -2.77 3.77 -4.45
C SER A 8 -3.04 2.50 -5.25
N SER A 9 -1.98 1.81 -5.69
CA SER A 9 -2.06 0.56 -6.44
C SER A 9 -1.18 -0.52 -5.81
N PRO A 10 -1.51 -1.81 -6.05
CA PRO A 10 -0.65 -2.92 -5.65
C PRO A 10 0.76 -2.75 -6.23
N ARG A 11 1.77 -2.88 -5.37
CA ARG A 11 3.19 -2.82 -5.75
C ARG A 11 3.86 -4.17 -5.57
N THR A 12 4.67 -4.55 -6.54
CA THR A 12 5.65 -5.63 -6.36
C THR A 12 6.91 -5.01 -5.79
N ILE A 13 7.43 -5.65 -4.75
CA ILE A 13 8.66 -5.28 -4.05
C ILE A 13 9.62 -6.45 -4.09
N GLU A 14 10.90 -6.14 -3.96
CA GLU A 14 11.93 -7.10 -3.60
C GLU A 14 12.14 -7.03 -2.08
N ASP A 15 12.18 -8.19 -1.43
CA ASP A 15 12.51 -8.28 -0.01
C ASP A 15 14.01 -8.51 0.23
N THR A 16 14.38 -8.64 1.50
CA THR A 16 15.78 -8.83 1.91
C THR A 16 16.37 -10.17 1.47
N SER A 17 15.54 -11.12 1.02
CA SER A 17 15.99 -12.39 0.44
C SER A 17 16.07 -12.37 -1.09
N GLY A 18 15.78 -11.21 -1.72
CA GLY A 18 15.74 -11.08 -3.17
C GLY A 18 14.45 -11.64 -3.80
N LEU A 19 13.45 -12.00 -3.00
CA LEU A 19 12.19 -12.54 -3.51
C LEU A 19 11.21 -11.43 -3.87
N HIS A 20 10.59 -11.58 -5.04
CA HIS A 20 9.56 -10.67 -5.52
C HIS A 20 8.20 -11.02 -4.94
N GLN A 21 7.57 -10.08 -4.23
CA GLN A 21 6.25 -10.28 -3.67
C GLN A 21 5.42 -9.00 -3.64
N ASN A 22 4.11 -9.15 -3.41
CA ASN A 22 3.22 -8.02 -3.23
C ASN A 22 3.48 -7.33 -1.88
N MET A 23 3.57 -6.00 -1.89
CA MET A 23 3.90 -5.20 -0.70
C MET A 23 2.88 -5.37 0.43
N ASP A 24 1.58 -5.40 0.13
CA ASP A 24 0.52 -5.55 1.13
C ASP A 24 0.56 -6.94 1.77
N HIS A 25 0.84 -7.97 0.95
CA HIS A 25 1.00 -9.35 1.43
C HIS A 25 2.18 -9.48 2.39
N LYS A 26 3.34 -8.89 2.04
CA LYS A 26 4.50 -8.85 2.93
C LYS A 26 4.15 -8.16 4.24
N LEU A 27 3.58 -6.94 4.17
CA LEU A 27 3.21 -6.15 5.34
C LEU A 27 2.28 -6.92 6.28
N ARG A 28 1.26 -7.62 5.77
CA ARG A 28 0.31 -8.38 6.61
C ARG A 28 0.93 -9.54 7.39
N LYS A 29 2.03 -10.10 6.91
CA LYS A 29 2.74 -11.21 7.57
C LYS A 29 3.68 -10.75 8.68
N LEU A 30 3.93 -9.45 8.78
CA LEU A 30 4.85 -8.91 9.78
C LEU A 30 4.17 -8.75 11.13
N PRO A 31 4.95 -8.85 12.23
CA PRO A 31 4.43 -8.57 13.55
C PRO A 31 3.88 -7.14 13.61
N GLU A 32 2.84 -6.98 14.41
CA GLU A 32 2.30 -5.67 14.74
C GLU A 32 3.37 -4.85 15.48
N MET A 33 3.57 -3.60 15.06
CA MET A 33 4.45 -2.66 15.77
C MET A 33 3.71 -1.80 16.79
N GLY A 34 2.39 -1.69 16.66
CA GLY A 34 1.55 -0.96 17.60
C GLY A 34 0.14 -0.72 17.06
N ARG A 35 -0.71 -0.10 17.90
CA ARG A 35 -2.10 0.24 17.56
C ARG A 35 -2.37 1.71 17.73
N VAL A 36 -3.25 2.22 16.89
CA VAL A 36 -3.81 3.57 17.03
C VAL A 36 -5.33 3.48 17.00
N CYS A 37 -5.99 4.13 17.95
CA CYS A 37 -7.44 4.31 17.93
C CYS A 37 -7.77 5.63 17.23
N LEU A 38 -8.57 5.58 16.17
CA LEU A 38 -9.09 6.75 15.47
C LEU A 38 -10.56 6.94 15.81
N HIS A 39 -10.92 8.14 16.26
CA HIS A 39 -12.31 8.53 16.42
C HIS A 39 -12.83 9.15 15.12
N ILE A 40 -13.81 8.48 14.51
CA ILE A 40 -14.43 8.88 13.24
C ILE A 40 -15.73 9.63 13.59
N PRO A 41 -15.85 10.92 13.26
CA PRO A 41 -17.04 11.70 13.57
C PRO A 41 -18.25 11.24 12.75
N ALA A 42 -19.45 11.52 13.26
CA ALA A 42 -20.68 11.24 12.55
C ALA A 42 -20.77 12.04 11.23
N LYS A 43 -21.39 11.44 10.22
CA LYS A 43 -21.79 12.08 8.96
C LYS A 43 -23.24 11.70 8.67
N GLN A 44 -23.90 12.41 7.76
CA GLN A 44 -25.31 12.15 7.45
C GLN A 44 -25.54 10.66 7.14
N GLY A 45 -26.41 10.00 7.92
CA GLY A 45 -26.72 8.57 7.79
C GLY A 45 -25.67 7.60 8.38
N VAL A 46 -24.61 8.09 9.03
CA VAL A 46 -23.56 7.26 9.64
C VAL A 46 -23.20 7.77 11.04
N ALA A 47 -23.43 6.94 12.06
CA ALA A 47 -23.08 7.26 13.43
C ALA A 47 -21.56 7.39 13.64
N ALA A 48 -21.17 8.16 14.66
CA ALA A 48 -19.79 8.24 15.11
C ALA A 48 -19.30 6.85 15.54
N ARG A 49 -18.02 6.56 15.30
CA ARG A 49 -17.43 5.27 15.66
C ARG A 49 -15.94 5.39 15.92
N SER A 50 -15.39 4.39 16.60
CA SER A 50 -13.94 4.25 16.77
C SER A 50 -13.42 3.14 15.87
N ALA A 51 -12.23 3.33 15.31
CA ALA A 51 -11.53 2.32 14.53
C ALA A 51 -10.15 2.09 15.12
N VAL A 52 -9.82 0.83 15.43
CA VAL A 52 -8.47 0.45 15.85
C VAL A 52 -7.69 0.07 14.60
N LEU A 53 -6.56 0.75 14.36
CA LEU A 53 -5.63 0.48 13.28
C LEU A 53 -4.38 -0.20 13.83
N GLU A 54 -4.03 -1.34 13.24
CA GLU A 54 -2.76 -2.03 13.50
C GLU A 54 -1.68 -1.50 12.56
N LEU A 55 -0.57 -1.05 13.13
CA LEU A 55 0.56 -0.51 12.40
C LEU A 55 1.62 -1.58 12.18
N ARG A 56 2.13 -1.64 10.95
CA ARG A 56 3.20 -2.53 10.52
C ARG A 56 4.16 -1.76 9.63
N PHE A 57 5.43 -2.14 9.63
CA PHE A 57 6.47 -1.48 8.86
C PHE A 57 7.43 -2.50 8.25
N THR A 58 7.96 -2.18 7.08
CA THR A 58 9.07 -2.89 6.45
C THR A 58 9.79 -1.97 5.50
N GLU A 59 11.09 -2.19 5.36
CA GLU A 59 11.87 -1.67 4.25
C GLU A 59 11.64 -2.54 3.01
N VAL A 60 11.61 -1.88 1.85
CA VAL A 60 11.31 -2.50 0.55
C VAL A 60 12.13 -1.84 -0.54
N MET A 61 12.51 -2.63 -1.54
CA MET A 61 12.96 -2.08 -2.82
C MET A 61 11.80 -2.16 -3.81
N LEU A 62 11.38 -1.01 -4.35
CA LEU A 62 10.32 -0.95 -5.34
C LEU A 62 10.87 -1.39 -6.70
N LEU A 63 10.28 -2.43 -7.29
CA LEU A 63 10.59 -2.80 -8.65
C LEU A 63 9.95 -1.77 -9.60
N SER A 64 10.76 -0.98 -10.27
CA SER A 64 10.31 -0.14 -11.37
C SER A 64 9.88 -1.06 -12.52
N ARG A 65 8.57 -1.17 -12.77
CA ARG A 65 8.13 -1.56 -14.12
C ARG A 65 8.58 -0.43 -15.05
N PRO A 66 9.31 -0.70 -16.14
CA PRO A 66 9.46 0.29 -17.21
C PRO A 66 8.06 0.73 -17.63
N ARG A 67 7.87 2.04 -17.87
CA ARG A 67 6.63 2.58 -18.45
C ARG A 67 6.47 2.19 -19.93
N GLU A 68 6.75 0.94 -20.28
CA GLU A 68 6.46 0.39 -21.60
C GLU A 68 5.29 -0.55 -21.43
N LEU A 69 4.08 -0.07 -21.75
CA LEU A 69 2.87 -0.82 -22.10
C LEU A 69 1.65 0.07 -21.81
N ARG A 70 1.40 1.08 -22.67
CA ARG A 70 0.06 1.54 -23.13
C ARG A 70 0.20 2.50 -24.32
N LEU A 71 0.87 2.05 -25.39
CA LEU A 71 0.90 2.79 -26.67
C LEU A 71 0.88 1.82 -27.86
N ARG A 72 0.22 0.65 -27.72
CA ARG A 72 0.06 -0.33 -28.81
C ARG A 72 -1.36 -0.84 -29.05
N ASP A 73 -2.37 -0.30 -28.39
CA ASP A 73 -3.79 -0.68 -28.62
C ASP A 73 -4.63 0.44 -29.26
N GLN A 74 -3.99 1.41 -29.95
CA GLN A 74 -4.70 2.48 -30.68
C GLN A 74 -4.23 2.64 -32.15
N ILE A 75 -3.66 1.58 -32.73
CA ILE A 75 -3.47 1.50 -34.18
C ILE A 75 -3.89 0.10 -34.62
N ARG A 76 -5.19 -0.13 -34.65
CA ARG A 76 -5.90 -1.09 -35.51
C ARG A 76 -7.39 -0.93 -35.26
N GLU A 77 -7.98 0.01 -35.98
CA GLU A 77 -9.19 -0.15 -36.78
C GLU A 77 -9.30 1.04 -37.74
#